data_AF-A0A654BI03-F1
#
_entry.id   AF-A0A654BI03-F1
#
_cell.length_a   1.000
_cell.length_b   1.000
_cell.length_c   1.000
_cell.angle_alpha   90.00
_cell.angle_beta   90.00
_cell.angle_gamma   90.00
#
_symmetry.space_group_name_H-M   'P 1'
#
loop_
_entity.id
_entity.type
_entity.pdbx_description
1 polymer ?
#
loop_
_entity_poly.entity_id
_entity_poly.type
_entity_poly.pdbx_seq_one_letter_code
_entity_poly.pdbx_strand_id
1 'polypeptide(L)'
;MRTMRGPGGAVVHVPTPIVAKPAGGRKRKARPAPDPIKTNGETAAEELRLLIERAERMAEEIKGMQDDLADVLAEAKSRGYDAKAIRDILNIRKQRREEYQEHACILETYMQSLGML
;
A
#
# COMPACT_ATOMS: atom_id res chain seq x y z
N MET A 1 -31.95 -15.94 1.14
CA MET A 1 -32.96 -16.94 0.75
C MET A 1 -32.86 -17.15 -0.75
N ARG A 2 -32.76 -18.40 -1.23
CA ARG A 2 -32.80 -18.72 -2.66
C ARG A 2 -34.05 -19.58 -2.90
N THR A 3 -34.93 -19.13 -3.77
CA THR A 3 -36.13 -19.88 -4.16
C THR A 3 -35.76 -20.90 -5.24
N MET A 4 -36.11 -22.16 -5.05
CA MET A 4 -36.05 -23.17 -6.11
C MET A 4 -37.46 -23.62 -6.48
N ARG A 5 -37.67 -23.85 -7.77
CA ARG A 5 -38.96 -24.28 -8.33
C ARG A 5 -38.99 -25.81 -8.41
N GLY A 6 -39.93 -26.44 -7.72
CA GLY A 6 -40.12 -27.89 -7.78
C GLY A 6 -40.89 -28.32 -9.05
N PRO A 7 -40.83 -29.62 -9.41
CA PRO A 7 -41.59 -30.17 -10.54
C PRO A 7 -43.08 -30.18 -10.17
N GLY A 8 -43.84 -29.22 -10.70
CA GLY A 8 -45.22 -28.95 -10.31
C GLY A 8 -45.52 -27.47 -10.03
N GLY A 9 -44.52 -26.59 -10.14
CA GLY A 9 -44.73 -25.13 -10.12
C GLY A 9 -44.85 -24.49 -8.74
N ALA A 10 -44.90 -25.29 -7.67
CA ALA A 10 -44.85 -24.78 -6.30
C ALA A 10 -43.46 -24.21 -5.97
N VAL A 11 -43.43 -23.02 -5.39
CA VAL A 11 -42.21 -22.35 -4.92
C VAL A 11 -41.98 -22.77 -3.47
N VAL A 12 -40.98 -23.61 -3.23
CA VAL A 12 -40.58 -24.03 -1.88
C VAL A 12 -39.46 -23.11 -1.40
N HIS A 13 -39.67 -22.50 -0.23
CA HIS A 13 -38.67 -21.65 0.38
C HIS A 13 -37.66 -22.51 1.14
N VAL A 14 -36.44 -22.61 0.62
CA VAL A 14 -35.36 -23.34 1.30
C VAL A 14 -34.49 -22.34 2.05
N PRO A 15 -34.43 -22.40 3.39
CA PRO A 15 -33.50 -21.56 4.14
C PRO A 15 -32.08 -21.95 3.76
N THR A 16 -31.29 -20.98 3.29
CA THR A 16 -29.86 -21.17 3.08
C THR A 16 -29.21 -21.46 4.43
N PRO A 17 -28.43 -22.55 4.58
CA PRO A 17 -27.76 -22.83 5.84
C PRO A 17 -26.84 -21.65 6.18
N ILE A 18 -26.99 -21.14 7.41
CA ILE A 18 -26.05 -20.15 7.96
C ILE A 18 -24.76 -20.92 8.26
N VAL A 19 -23.85 -20.98 7.28
CA VAL A 19 -22.47 -21.33 7.58
C VAL A 19 -21.91 -20.15 8.36
N ALA A 20 -21.75 -20.32 9.67
CA ALA A 20 -21.08 -19.33 10.50
C ALA A 20 -19.69 -19.08 9.91
N LYS A 21 -19.46 -17.86 9.41
CA LYS A 21 -18.11 -17.40 9.05
C LYS A 21 -17.24 -17.65 10.28
N PRO A 22 -16.09 -18.35 10.16
CA PRO A 22 -15.27 -18.64 11.32
C PRO A 22 -14.96 -17.32 12.02
N ALA A 23 -15.25 -17.25 13.31
CA ALA A 23 -15.01 -16.05 14.10
C ALA A 23 -13.54 -15.68 13.91
N GLY A 24 -13.30 -14.51 13.30
CA GLY A 24 -11.94 -14.05 13.00
C GLY A 24 -11.13 -14.07 14.29
N GLY A 25 -10.09 -14.90 14.33
CA GLY A 25 -9.21 -15.00 15.48
C GLY A 25 -8.67 -13.62 15.82
N ARG A 26 -9.03 -13.09 17.00
CA ARG A 26 -8.45 -11.86 17.53
C ARG A 26 -6.94 -12.08 17.58
N LYS A 27 -6.16 -11.41 16.72
CA LYS A 27 -4.69 -11.50 16.77
C LYS A 27 -4.28 -11.11 18.19
N ARG A 28 -3.85 -12.09 18.99
CA ARG A 28 -3.29 -11.81 20.32
C ARG A 28 -2.07 -10.92 20.08
N LYS A 29 -2.04 -9.73 20.68
CA LYS A 29 -0.80 -8.93 20.72
C LYS A 29 0.27 -9.85 21.31
N ALA A 30 1.31 -10.14 20.54
CA ALA A 30 2.47 -10.85 21.05
C ALA A 30 3.00 -10.09 22.27
N ARG A 31 3.42 -10.79 23.32
CA ARG A 31 4.16 -10.13 24.41
C ARG A 31 5.37 -9.43 23.78
N PRO A 32 5.69 -8.19 24.17
CA PRO A 32 6.87 -7.52 23.66
C PRO A 32 8.10 -8.39 23.98
N ALA A 33 8.98 -8.55 23.00
CA ALA A 33 10.28 -9.18 23.23
C ALA A 33 11.02 -8.39 24.33
N PRO A 34 11.80 -9.07 25.20
CA PRO A 34 12.57 -8.38 26.21
C PRO A 34 13.60 -7.43 25.56
N ASP A 35 13.80 -6.25 26.16
CA ASP A 35 14.71 -5.23 25.62
C ASP A 35 16.15 -5.79 25.56
N PRO A 36 16.81 -5.84 24.38
CA PRO A 36 18.10 -6.50 24.22
C PRO A 36 19.21 -5.86 25.08
N ILE A 37 19.12 -4.55 25.32
CA ILE A 37 20.02 -3.80 26.21
C ILE A 37 19.88 -4.26 27.68
N LYS A 38 18.66 -4.63 28.10
CA LYS A 38 18.42 -5.10 29.48
C LYS A 38 18.82 -6.57 29.67
N THR A 39 18.86 -7.36 28.60
CA THR A 39 19.21 -8.78 28.68
C THR A 39 20.72 -9.01 28.56
N ASN A 40 21.40 -8.40 27.57
CA ASN A 40 22.84 -8.54 27.31
C ASN A 40 23.43 -7.18 26.86
N GLY A 41 23.60 -6.25 27.80
CA GLY A 41 23.83 -4.82 27.52
C GLY A 41 25.04 -4.48 26.65
N GLU A 42 26.20 -5.09 26.88
CA GLU A 42 27.42 -4.77 26.12
C GLU A 42 27.34 -5.21 24.67
N THR A 43 27.03 -6.49 24.42
CA THR A 43 26.85 -7.03 23.05
C THR A 43 25.71 -6.33 22.32
N ALA A 44 24.58 -6.08 22.99
CA ALA A 44 23.45 -5.38 22.39
C ALA A 44 23.77 -3.91 22.07
N ALA A 45 24.62 -3.25 22.86
CA ALA A 45 25.06 -1.89 22.58
C ALA A 45 26.01 -1.84 21.37
N GLU A 46 26.90 -2.81 21.21
CA GLU A 46 27.76 -2.93 20.03
C GLU A 46 26.94 -3.18 18.75
N GLU A 47 25.98 -4.11 18.81
CA GLU A 47 25.05 -4.36 17.69
C GLU A 47 24.28 -3.11 17.30
N LEU A 48 23.75 -2.36 18.28
CA LEU A 48 23.02 -1.13 18.05
C LEU A 48 23.91 -0.06 17.38
N ARG A 49 25.16 0.09 17.81
CA ARG A 49 26.12 1.03 17.18
C ARG A 49 26.34 0.68 15.71
N LEU A 50 26.60 -0.58 15.40
CA LEU A 50 26.81 -1.03 14.01
C LEU A 50 25.57 -0.82 13.12
N LEU A 51 24.37 -0.99 13.68
CA LEU A 51 23.11 -0.70 12.97
C LEU A 51 22.97 0.80 12.69
N ILE A 52 23.28 1.66 13.66
CA ILE A 52 23.22 3.12 13.51
C ILE A 52 24.22 3.60 12.46
N GLU A 53 25.48 3.19 12.54
CA GLU A 53 26.52 3.58 11.58
C GLU A 53 26.12 3.20 10.13
N ARG A 54 25.53 2.01 9.95
CA ARG A 54 25.02 1.60 8.63
C ARG A 54 23.84 2.45 8.18
N ALA A 55 22.91 2.75 9.09
CA ALA A 55 21.74 3.57 8.79
C ALA A 55 22.13 5.01 8.42
N GLU A 56 23.11 5.59 9.12
CA GLU A 56 23.63 6.94 8.84
C GLU A 56 24.27 7.02 7.46
N ARG A 57 25.13 6.04 7.10
CA ARG A 57 25.67 5.96 5.74
C ARG A 57 24.58 5.89 4.68
N MET A 58 23.57 5.03 4.87
CA MET A 58 22.45 4.95 3.92
C MET A 58 21.63 6.24 3.87
N ALA A 59 21.48 6.95 4.99
CA ALA A 59 20.76 8.22 5.02
C ALA A 59 21.48 9.30 4.20
N GLU A 60 22.82 9.34 4.24
CA GLU A 60 23.62 10.23 3.39
C GLU A 60 23.49 9.88 1.90
N GLU A 61 23.54 8.59 1.56
CA GLU A 61 23.32 8.13 0.17
C GLU A 61 21.93 8.51 -0.34
N ILE A 62 20.88 8.29 0.47
CA ILE A 62 19.50 8.66 0.12
C ILE A 62 19.38 10.17 -0.07
N LYS A 63 20.04 10.97 0.78
CA LYS A 63 20.03 12.42 0.65
C LYS A 63 20.66 12.85 -0.69
N GLY A 64 21.83 12.30 -1.03
CA GLY A 64 22.46 12.56 -2.34
C GLY A 64 21.53 12.22 -3.51
N MET A 65 20.90 11.05 -3.48
CA MET A 65 19.92 10.65 -4.50
C MET A 65 18.69 11.56 -4.57
N GLN A 66 18.24 12.10 -3.44
CA GLN A 66 17.13 13.05 -3.38
C GLN A 66 17.51 14.41 -3.96
N ASP A 67 18.74 14.87 -3.70
CA ASP A 67 19.28 16.10 -4.25
C ASP A 67 19.42 15.97 -5.78
N ASP A 68 19.98 14.86 -6.28
CA ASP A 68 20.06 14.55 -7.72
C ASP A 68 18.67 14.54 -8.38
N LEU A 69 17.69 13.92 -7.73
CA LEU A 69 16.30 13.91 -8.21
C LEU A 69 15.70 15.32 -8.24
N ALA A 70 16.02 16.16 -7.26
CA ALA A 70 15.55 17.54 -7.20
C ALA A 70 16.14 18.37 -8.35
N ASP A 71 17.42 18.18 -8.66
CA ASP A 71 18.09 18.85 -9.78
C ASP A 71 17.49 18.46 -11.13
N VAL A 72 17.20 17.17 -11.36
CA VAL A 72 16.51 16.70 -12.57
C VAL A 72 15.12 17.33 -12.71
N LEU A 73 14.37 17.44 -11.62
CA LEU A 73 13.04 18.08 -11.64
C LEU A 73 13.13 19.61 -11.81
N ALA A 74 14.18 20.24 -11.29
CA ALA A 74 14.44 21.67 -11.49
C ALA A 74 14.81 21.95 -12.96
N GLU A 75 15.61 21.09 -13.58
CA GLU A 75 15.92 21.14 -15.01
C GLU A 75 14.66 20.93 -15.86
N ALA A 76 13.80 19.97 -15.51
CA ALA A 76 12.53 19.79 -16.21
C ALA A 76 11.66 21.06 -16.12
N LYS A 77 11.64 21.72 -14.97
CA LYS A 77 10.91 22.97 -14.77
C LYS A 77 11.49 24.13 -15.59
N SER A 78 12.81 24.27 -15.68
CA SER A 78 13.45 25.30 -16.51
C SER A 78 13.19 25.10 -18.00
N ARG A 79 12.99 23.84 -18.42
CA ARG A 79 12.56 23.45 -19.77
C ARG A 79 11.05 23.62 -20.02
N GLY A 80 10.26 24.01 -19.00
CA GLY A 80 8.82 24.28 -19.12
C GLY A 80 7.89 23.11 -18.78
N TYR A 81 8.40 22.01 -18.22
CA TYR A 81 7.56 20.90 -17.77
C TYR A 81 7.03 21.10 -16.34
N ASP A 82 5.84 20.56 -16.04
CA ASP A 82 5.31 20.55 -14.67
C ASP A 82 5.94 19.41 -13.84
N ALA A 83 6.76 19.78 -12.86
CA ALA A 83 7.39 18.84 -11.94
C ALA A 83 6.38 18.02 -11.10
N LYS A 84 5.16 18.51 -10.85
CA LYS A 84 4.11 17.72 -10.16
C LYS A 84 3.61 16.60 -11.07
N ALA A 85 3.23 16.93 -12.30
CA ALA A 85 2.81 15.95 -13.29
C ALA A 85 3.88 14.87 -13.54
N ILE A 86 5.17 15.25 -13.58
CA ILE A 86 6.28 14.28 -13.70
C ILE A 86 6.31 13.30 -12.52
N ARG A 87 6.15 13.79 -11.28
CA ARG A 87 6.11 12.91 -10.09
C ARG A 87 4.93 11.97 -10.12
N ASP A 88 3.77 12.44 -10.56
CA ASP A 88 2.58 11.60 -10.72
C ASP A 88 2.83 10.51 -11.76
N ILE A 89 3.43 10.85 -12.90
CA ILE A 89 3.85 9.88 -13.93
C ILE A 89 4.85 8.85 -13.35
N LEU A 90 5.85 9.28 -12.55
CA LEU A 90 6.78 8.36 -11.91
C LEU A 90 6.08 7.37 -10.97
N ASN A 91 5.06 7.81 -10.24
CA ASN A 91 4.27 6.94 -9.38
C ASN A 91 3.41 5.96 -10.18
N ILE A 92 2.78 6.42 -11.25
CA ILE A 92 2.02 5.56 -12.19
C ILE A 92 2.93 4.47 -12.77
N ARG A 93 4.16 4.83 -13.16
CA ARG A 93 5.14 3.90 -13.73
C ARG A 93 5.65 2.84 -12.74
N LYS A 94 5.47 3.03 -11.43
CA LYS A 94 5.80 2.03 -10.41
C LYS A 94 4.70 0.98 -10.22
N GLN A 95 3.48 1.28 -10.65
CA GLN A 95 2.33 0.38 -10.54
C GLN A 95 2.27 -0.59 -11.72
N ARG A 96 1.53 -1.70 -11.56
CA ARG A 96 1.23 -2.57 -12.70
C ARG A 96 0.30 -1.85 -13.66
N ARG A 97 0.58 -1.95 -14.95
CA ARG A 97 -0.16 -1.25 -16.01
C ARG A 97 -1.65 -1.58 -15.98
N GLU A 98 -2.00 -2.85 -15.79
CA GLU A 98 -3.39 -3.35 -15.75
C GLU A 98 -4.16 -2.73 -14.57
N GLU A 99 -3.60 -2.79 -13.36
CA GLU A 99 -4.20 -2.21 -12.14
C GLU A 99 -4.42 -0.69 -12.29
N TYR A 100 -3.45 0.02 -12.87
CA TYR A 100 -3.59 1.45 -13.13
C TYR A 100 -4.68 1.75 -14.17
N GLN A 101 -4.77 0.97 -15.25
CA GLN A 101 -5.77 1.15 -16.30
C GLN A 101 -7.19 0.91 -15.77
N GLU A 102 -7.40 -0.14 -14.97
CA GLU A 102 -8.67 -0.41 -14.33
C GLU A 102 -9.09 0.74 -13.41
N HIS A 103 -8.17 1.20 -12.55
CA HIS A 103 -8.42 2.34 -11.66
C HIS A 103 -8.70 3.63 -12.44
N ALA A 104 -7.93 3.92 -13.50
CA ALA A 104 -8.11 5.12 -14.32
C ALA A 104 -9.48 5.12 -15.04
N CYS A 105 -9.92 3.97 -15.56
CA CYS A 105 -11.23 3.82 -16.21
C CYS A 105 -12.39 4.09 -15.22
N ILE A 106 -12.28 3.58 -14.00
CA ILE A 106 -13.26 3.84 -12.94
C ILE A 106 -13.27 5.33 -12.57
N LEU A 107 -12.08 5.91 -12.38
CA LEU A 107 -11.94 7.32 -12.01
C LEU A 107 -12.54 8.24 -13.08
N GLU A 108 -12.25 7.98 -14.35
CA GLU A 108 -12.78 8.73 -15.49
C GLU A 108 -14.32 8.68 -15.49
N THR A 109 -14.90 7.49 -15.32
CA THR A 109 -16.36 7.31 -15.23
C THR A 109 -16.98 8.17 -14.12
N TYR A 110 -16.32 8.22 -12.95
CA TYR A 110 -16.78 9.04 -11.83
C TYR A 110 -16.64 10.55 -12.11
N MET A 111 -15.52 10.98 -12.68
CA MET A 111 -15.30 12.38 -13.04
C MET A 111 -16.32 12.88 -14.08
N GLN A 112 -16.64 12.07 -15.09
CA GLN A 112 -17.70 12.38 -16.07
C GLN A 112 -19.06 12.54 -15.38
N SER A 113 -19.41 11.61 -14.49
CA SER A 113 -20.66 11.63 -13.73
C SER A 113 -20.79 12.85 -12.82
N LEU A 114 -19.66 13.39 -12.35
CA LEU A 114 -19.58 14.59 -11.50
C LEU A 114 -19.40 15.90 -12.28
N GLY A 115 -19.29 15.86 -13.62
CA GLY A 115 -19.05 17.05 -14.45
C GLY A 115 -17.67 17.67 -14.25
N MET A 116 -16.66 16.86 -13.94
CA MET A 116 -15.28 17.27 -13.67
C MET A 116 -14.33 17.06 -14.88
N LEU A 117 -14.88 16.71 -16.04
CA LEU A 117 -14.21 16.53 -17.35
C LEU A 117 -14.88 17.46 -18.37
#